data_AF-A0A0C9Z005-F1
#
_entry.id   AF-A0A0C9Z005-F1
#
_cell.length_a   1.000
_cell.length_b   1.000
_cell.length_c   1.000
_cell.angle_alpha   90.00
_cell.angle_beta   90.00
_cell.angle_gamma   90.00
#
_symmetry.space_group_name_H-M   'P 1'
#
loop_
_entity.id
_entity.type
_entity.pdbx_description
1 polymer ?
#
loop_
_entity_poly.entity_id
_entity_poly.type
_entity_poly.pdbx_seq_one_letter_code
_entity_poly.pdbx_strand_id
1 'polypeptide(L)' 'DGILHCDIVEGSFCTLTFMQFIEGLLDQMEPYPAPNSVIVMDNCKIHKHPDIVNLIHER' A
#
# COMPACT_ATOMS: atom_id res chain seq x y z
N ASP A 1 -18.03 2.76 -0.92
CA ASP A 1 -17.99 2.29 0.48
C ASP A 1 -17.77 0.80 0.54
N GLY A 2 -16.62 0.38 1.02
CA GLY A 2 -16.28 -1.03 1.09
C GLY A 2 -14.79 -1.28 1.24
N ILE A 3 -14.42 -2.55 1.06
CA ILE A 3 -13.03 -3.00 0.99
C ILE A 3 -12.55 -2.78 -0.45
N LEU A 4 -11.42 -2.08 -0.62
CA LEU A 4 -10.83 -1.80 -1.94
C LEU A 4 -9.90 -2.93 -2.39
N HIS A 5 -9.04 -3.39 -1.48
CA HIS A 5 -8.07 -4.47 -1.71
C HIS A 5 -7.86 -5.26 -0.41
N CYS A 6 -7.62 -6.57 -0.51
CA CYS A 6 -7.38 -7.44 0.64
C CYS A 6 -6.54 -8.65 0.22
N ASP A 7 -5.45 -8.90 0.95
CA ASP A 7 -4.61 -10.07 0.80
C ASP A 7 -4.67 -10.95 2.05
N ILE A 8 -4.71 -12.27 1.85
CA ILE A 8 -4.60 -13.28 2.91
C ILE A 8 -3.25 -13.94 2.76
N VAL A 9 -2.39 -13.79 3.78
CA VAL A 9 -1.03 -14.33 3.78
C VAL A 9 -0.89 -15.37 4.89
N GLU A 10 -0.31 -16.51 4.56
CA GLU A 10 0.07 -17.52 5.55
C GLU A 10 1.36 -17.09 6.27
N GLY A 11 1.34 -17.06 7.61
CA GLY A 11 2.50 -16.68 8.42
C GLY A 11 2.62 -15.18 8.68
N SER A 12 3.86 -14.68 8.74
CA SER A 12 4.13 -13.28 9.08
C SER A 12 4.10 -12.37 7.85
N PHE A 13 3.60 -11.15 8.05
CA PHE A 13 3.63 -10.10 7.04
C PHE A 13 4.92 -9.29 7.15
N CYS A 14 5.74 -9.30 6.12
CA CYS A 14 7.03 -8.63 6.08
C CYS A 14 7.03 -7.49 5.05
N THR A 15 8.14 -6.75 4.95
CA THR A 15 8.27 -5.64 4.00
C THR A 15 7.99 -6.05 2.55
N LEU A 16 8.46 -7.23 2.12
CA LEU A 16 8.25 -7.69 0.74
C LEU A 16 6.77 -7.96 0.45
N THR A 17 6.08 -8.70 1.33
CA THR A 17 4.65 -8.99 1.16
C THR A 17 3.80 -7.72 1.29
N PHE A 18 4.25 -6.76 2.10
CA PHE A 18 3.62 -5.45 2.21
C PHE A 18 3.78 -4.61 0.93
N MET A 19 4.95 -4.63 0.29
CA MET A 19 5.14 -3.95 -1.00
C MET A 19 4.19 -4.49 -2.08
N GLN A 20 4.07 -5.82 -2.18
CA GLN A 20 3.13 -6.46 -3.12
C GLN A 20 1.68 -6.05 -2.86
N PHE A 21 1.28 -5.96 -1.59
CA PHE A 21 -0.03 -5.45 -1.22
C PHE A 21 -0.24 -4.00 -1.67
N ILE A 22 0.77 -3.12 -1.50
CA ILE A 22 0.68 -1.73 -1.94
C ILE A 22 0.58 -1.63 -3.47
N GLU A 23 1.31 -2.45 -4.23
CA GLU A 23 1.18 -2.48 -5.70
C GLU A 23 -0.26 -2.78 -6.13
N GLY A 24 -0.87 -3.83 -5.56
CA GLY A 24 -2.26 -4.19 -5.86
C GLY A 24 -3.27 -3.13 -5.39
N LEU A 25 -3.04 -2.50 -4.24
CA LEU A 25 -3.89 -1.41 -3.74
C LEU A 25 -3.84 -0.19 -4.67
N LEU A 26 -2.66 0.21 -5.14
CA LEU A 26 -2.48 1.38 -5.99
C LEU A 26 -3.16 1.23 -7.35
N ASP A 27 -3.29 0.01 -7.88
CA ASP A 27 -4.07 -0.24 -9.10
C ASP A 27 -5.58 0.08 -8.94
N GLN A 28 -6.06 0.20 -7.70
CA GLN A 28 -7.45 0.53 -7.37
C GLN A 28 -7.63 1.96 -6.84
N MET A 29 -6.55 2.74 -6.73
CA MET A 29 -6.56 4.13 -6.25
C MET A 29 -6.40 5.12 -7.40
N GLU A 30 -6.87 6.35 -7.18
CA GLU A 30 -6.57 7.46 -8.08
C GLU A 30 -5.22 8.10 -7.73
N PRO A 31 -4.50 8.67 -8.71
CA PRO A 31 -3.24 9.35 -8.46
C PRO A 31 -3.44 10.62 -7.62
N TYR A 32 -2.48 10.93 -6.75
CA TYR A 32 -2.55 12.18 -5.97
C TYR A 32 -2.44 13.42 -6.89
N PRO A 33 -3.29 14.46 -6.73
CA PRO A 33 -4.19 14.77 -5.61
C PRO A 33 -5.69 14.47 -5.86
N ALA A 34 -6.03 13.51 -6.72
CA ALA A 34 -7.42 13.17 -7.00
C ALA A 34 -8.14 12.59 -5.77
N PRO A 35 -9.47 12.49 -5.78
CA PRO A 35 -10.20 11.84 -4.69
C PRO A 35 -9.72 10.41 -4.45
N ASN A 36 -9.69 9.96 -3.18
CA ASN A 36 -9.25 8.61 -2.78
C ASN A 36 -7.78 8.27 -3.08
N SER A 37 -6.91 9.27 -3.15
CA SER A 37 -5.47 9.10 -3.45
C SER A 37 -4.55 9.08 -2.22
N VAL A 38 -5.09 8.96 -1.00
CA VAL A 38 -4.32 9.08 0.26
C VAL A 38 -4.37 7.77 1.03
N ILE A 39 -3.20 7.23 1.33
CA ILE A 39 -3.03 6.03 2.16
C ILE A 39 -2.73 6.46 3.60
N VAL A 40 -3.52 5.96 4.56
CA VAL A 40 -3.32 6.20 6.00
C VAL A 40 -3.05 4.87 6.69
N MET A 41 -1.94 4.77 7.42
CA MET A 41 -1.46 3.54 8.05
C MET A 41 -0.89 3.80 9.44
N ASP A 42 -0.73 2.74 10.23
CA ASP A 42 0.01 2.83 11.48
C ASP A 42 1.52 2.98 11.24
N ASN A 43 2.26 3.25 12.33
CA ASN A 43 3.69 3.58 12.28
C ASN A 43 4.61 2.34 12.26
N CYS A 44 4.14 1.20 11.74
CA CYS A 44 4.91 -0.04 11.74
C CYS A 44 6.23 0.11 10.97
N LYS A 45 7.29 -0.56 11.45
CA LYS A 45 8.65 -0.47 10.85
C LYS A 45 8.66 -0.90 9.39
N ILE A 46 7.87 -1.91 9.03
CA ILE A 46 7.86 -2.47 7.68
C ILE A 46 7.26 -1.50 6.63
N HIS A 47 6.43 -0.54 7.05
CA HIS A 47 5.80 0.46 6.16
C HIS A 47 6.78 1.56 5.71
N LYS A 48 7.93 1.68 6.37
CA LYS A 48 8.90 2.76 6.17
C LYS A 48 10.02 2.43 5.19
N HIS A 49 9.91 1.32 4.46
CA HIS A 49 10.91 0.97 3.47
C HIS A 49 10.93 2.02 2.35
N PRO A 50 12.10 2.54 1.93
CA PRO A 50 12.17 3.60 0.91
C PRO A 50 11.43 3.23 -0.39
N ASP A 51 11.47 1.97 -0.80
CA ASP A 51 10.83 1.52 -2.03
C ASP A 51 9.29 1.61 -1.97
N ILE A 52 8.68 1.50 -0.79
CA ILE A 52 7.23 1.72 -0.61
C ILE A 52 6.89 3.17 -0.93
N VAL A 53 7.72 4.09 -0.45
CA VAL A 53 7.52 5.53 -0.68
C VAL A 53 7.70 5.84 -2.16
N ASN A 54 8.74 5.31 -2.81
CA ASN A 54 8.96 5.48 -4.25
C ASN A 54 7.76 4.96 -5.06
N LEU A 55 7.27 3.77 -4.72
CA LEU A 55 6.12 3.14 -5.39
C LEU A 55 4.85 4.01 -5.32
N ILE A 56 4.59 4.64 -4.18
CA ILE A 56 3.42 5.52 -4.00
C ILE A 56 3.57 6.83 -4.80
N HIS A 57 4.79 7.34 -4.97
CA HIS A 57 5.03 8.59 -5.69
C HIS A 57 5.09 8.44 -7.21
N GLU A 58 5.43 7.24 -7.72
CA GLU A 58 5.52 6.94 -9.15
C GLU A 58 4.17 6.61 -9.80
N ARG A 59 3.14 6.37 -8.97
CA ARG A 59 1.77 6.00 -9.38
C ARG A 59 0.81 7.18 -9.18
#